data_AF-A0A971B561-F1
#
_entry.id   AF-A0A971B561-F1
#
_cell.length_a   1.000
_cell.length_b   1.000
_cell.length_c   1.000
_cell.angle_alpha   90.00
_cell.angle_beta   90.00
_cell.angle_gamma   90.00
#
_symmetry.space_group_name_H-M   'P 1'
#
loop_
_entity.id
_entity.type
_entity.pdbx_description
1 polymer ?
#
loop_
_entity_poly.entity_id
_entity_poly.type
_entity_poly.pdbx_seq_one_letter_code
_entity_poly.pdbx_strand_id
1 'polypeptide(L)'
;LLMDWIVYAESTGIRILKQFAKTLRFHAFGILAWYDYPISTGPLEGTNNKIKTMKRQAYGFRDPVFLKLKILGIHETTYALVG
;
A
#
# COMPACT_ATOMS: atom_id res chain seq x y z
N LEU A 1 5.57 -18.06 -17.15
CA LEU A 1 5.42 -18.14 -15.68
C LEU A 1 4.39 -17.13 -15.13
N LEU A 2 4.60 -15.80 -15.18
CA LEU A 2 3.57 -14.82 -14.76
C LEU A 2 2.62 -14.42 -15.90
N MET A 3 3.17 -14.01 -17.04
CA MET A 3 2.37 -13.55 -18.17
C MET A 3 1.47 -14.66 -18.73
N ASP A 4 1.98 -15.89 -18.82
CA ASP A 4 1.19 -17.04 -19.27
C ASP A 4 0.00 -17.31 -18.34
N TRP A 5 0.21 -17.18 -17.03
CA TRP A 5 -0.86 -17.33 -16.05
C TRP A 5 -1.91 -16.22 -16.19
N ILE A 6 -1.48 -14.97 -16.42
CA ILE A 6 -2.38 -13.84 -16.67
C ILE A 6 -3.25 -14.10 -17.91
N VAL A 7 -2.63 -14.54 -19.01
CA VAL A 7 -3.34 -14.85 -20.26
C VAL A 7 -4.35 -15.98 -20.03
N TYR A 8 -3.96 -17.04 -19.33
CA TYR A 8 -4.86 -18.13 -18.98
C TYR A 8 -6.01 -17.67 -18.09
N ALA A 9 -5.73 -16.90 -17.04
CA ALA A 9 -6.75 -16.37 -16.13
C ALA A 9 -7.77 -15.49 -16.87
N GLU A 10 -7.32 -14.71 -17.86
CA GLU A 10 -8.21 -13.90 -18.70
C GLU A 10 -9.11 -14.72 -19.63
N SER A 11 -8.67 -15.93 -20.03
CA SER A 11 -9.44 -16.83 -20.88
C SER A 11 -10.44 -17.71 -20.12
N THR A 12 -10.34 -17.83 -18.79
CA THR A 12 -11.18 -18.74 -17.97
C THR A 12 -12.68 -18.43 -17.92
N GLY A 13 -13.14 -17.32 -18.52
CA GLY A 13 -14.55 -16.88 -18.46
C GLY A 13 -15.02 -16.42 -17.07
N ILE A 14 -14.27 -16.71 -16.00
CA ILE A 14 -14.59 -16.36 -14.63
C ILE A 14 -14.32 -14.87 -14.40
N ARG A 15 -15.38 -14.07 -14.24
CA ARG A 15 -15.30 -12.60 -14.15
C ARG A 15 -14.28 -12.10 -13.11
N ILE A 16 -14.25 -12.72 -11.92
CA ILE A 16 -13.35 -12.32 -10.83
C ILE A 16 -11.87 -12.55 -11.23
N LEU A 17 -11.57 -13.71 -11.82
CA LEU A 17 -10.21 -14.01 -12.28
C LEU A 17 -9.79 -13.09 -13.42
N LYS A 18 -10.69 -12.79 -14.37
CA LYS A 18 -10.42 -11.84 -15.45
C LYS A 18 -10.12 -10.45 -14.91
N GLN A 19 -10.87 -9.97 -13.92
CA GLN A 19 -10.64 -8.67 -13.31
C GLN A 19 -9.31 -8.63 -12.57
N PHE A 20 -9.01 -9.66 -11.78
CA PHE A 20 -7.73 -9.76 -11.07
C PHE A 20 -6.54 -9.82 -12.05
N ALA A 21 -6.64 -10.63 -13.10
CA ALA A 21 -5.60 -10.77 -14.10
C ALA A 21 -5.32 -9.46 -14.84
N LYS A 22 -6.35 -8.66 -15.16
CA LYS A 22 -6.18 -7.31 -15.74
C LYS A 22 -5.42 -6.38 -14.81
N THR A 23 -5.78 -6.34 -13.53
CA THR A 23 -5.05 -5.56 -12.52
C THR A 23 -3.61 -6.03 -12.40
N LEU A 24 -3.40 -7.35 -12.34
CA LEU A 24 -2.06 -7.94 -12.24
C LEU A 24 -1.21 -7.63 -13.47
N ARG A 25 -1.78 -7.65 -14.68
CA ARG A 25 -1.09 -7.26 -15.92
C ARG A 25 -0.67 -5.80 -15.88
N PHE A 26 -1.55 -4.90 -15.44
CA PHE A 26 -1.26 -3.47 -15.35
C PHE A 26 -0.06 -3.20 -14.41
N HIS A 27 0.07 -3.96 -13.33
CA HIS A 27 1.16 -3.82 -12.36
C HIS A 27 2.36 -4.76 -12.60
N ALA A 28 2.29 -5.66 -13.58
CA ALA A 28 3.29 -6.71 -13.80
C ALA A 28 4.70 -6.16 -13.99
N PHE A 29 4.84 -5.02 -14.69
CA PHE A 29 6.14 -4.37 -14.88
C PHE A 29 6.80 -4.01 -13.54
N GLY A 30 6.08 -3.36 -12.63
CA GLY A 30 6.62 -2.98 -11.33
C GLY A 30 6.91 -4.19 -10.43
N ILE A 31 6.07 -5.22 -10.49
CA ILE A 31 6.26 -6.47 -9.74
C ILE A 31 7.53 -7.19 -10.20
N LEU A 32 7.76 -7.26 -11.51
CA LEU A 32 8.95 -7.91 -12.08
C LEU A 32 10.21 -7.07 -11.88
N ALA A 33 10.12 -5.75 -12.02
CA ALA A 33 11.25 -4.84 -11.80
C ALA A 33 11.81 -4.89 -10.37
N TRP A 34 11.02 -5.33 -9.39
CA TRP A 34 11.49 -5.53 -8.01
C TRP A 34 12.65 -6.55 -7.91
N TYR A 35 12.67 -7.56 -8.79
CA TYR A 35 13.73 -8.58 -8.80
C TYR A 35 15.06 -8.02 -9.30
N ASP A 36 15.03 -6.99 -10.14
CA ASP A 36 16.23 -6.27 -10.59
C ASP A 36 16.63 -5.17 -9.59
N TYR A 37 15.62 -4.46 -9.06
CA TYR A 37 15.79 -3.34 -8.13
C TYR A 37 14.82 -3.49 -6.96
N PRO A 38 15.30 -3.84 -5.74
CA PRO A 38 14.43 -4.15 -4.59
C PRO A 38 13.84 -2.91 -3.92
N ILE A 39 13.15 -2.06 -4.69
CA ILE A 39 12.47 -0.85 -4.24
C ILE A 39 11.01 -1.22 -3.93
N SER A 40 10.56 -0.98 -2.71
CA SER A 40 9.18 -1.28 -2.29
C SER A 40 8.46 -0.03 -1.78
N THR A 41 7.14 -0.01 -1.94
CA THR A 41 6.24 1.00 -1.33
C THR A 41 5.90 0.67 0.13
N GLY A 42 6.41 -0.43 0.69
CA GLY A 42 6.09 -0.89 2.05
C GLY A 42 6.32 0.15 3.13
N PRO A 43 7.50 0.81 3.21
CA PRO A 43 7.73 1.88 4.20
C PRO A 43 6.79 3.08 4.03
N LEU A 44 6.43 3.42 2.79
CA LEU A 44 5.50 4.50 2.49
C LEU A 44 4.08 4.15 2.95
N GLU A 45 3.62 2.93 2.66
CA GLU A 45 2.33 2.40 3.13
C GLU A 45 2.27 2.32 4.66
N GLY A 46 3.37 1.88 5.29
CA GLY A 46 3.50 1.88 6.75
C GLY A 46 3.34 3.28 7.35
N THR A 47 4.00 4.27 6.75
CA THR A 47 3.85 5.68 7.13
C THR A 47 2.40 6.15 6.97
N ASN A 48 1.77 5.87 5.84
CA ASN A 48 0.37 6.23 5.58
C ASN A 48 -0.58 5.60 6.62
N ASN A 49 -0.34 4.34 7.00
CA ASN A 49 -1.12 3.65 8.03
C ASN A 49 -0.94 4.26 9.42
N LYS A 50 0.28 4.67 9.78
CA LYS A 50 0.53 5.41 11.03
C LYS A 50 -0.23 6.73 11.07
N ILE A 51 -0.17 7.52 9.98
CA ILE A 51 -0.91 8.79 9.87
C ILE A 51 -2.41 8.56 9.99
N LYS A 52 -2.94 7.54 9.29
CA LYS A 52 -4.36 7.18 9.33
C LYS A 52 -4.81 6.80 10.74
N THR A 53 -4.00 6.01 11.45
CA THR A 53 -4.24 5.61 12.84
C THR A 53 -4.24 6.82 13.77
N MET A 54 -3.24 7.69 13.67
CA MET A 54 -3.14 8.92 14.47
C MET A 54 -4.35 9.84 14.26
N LYS A 55 -4.76 10.05 13.00
CA LYS A 55 -5.98 10.82 12.68
C LYS A 55 -7.24 10.19 13.30
N ARG A 56 -7.33 8.86 13.31
CA ARG A 56 -8.46 8.12 13.91
C ARG A 56 -8.49 8.27 15.43
N GLN A 57 -7.34 8.17 16.09
CA GLN A 57 -7.23 8.35 17.55
C GLN A 57 -7.60 9.77 18.00
N ALA A 58 -7.27 10.78 17.20
CA ALA A 58 -7.61 12.17 17.48
C ALA A 58 -9.05 12.56 17.11
N TYR A 59 -9.85 11.66 16.52
CA TYR A 59 -11.14 11.98 15.90
C TYR A 59 -11.04 13.13 14.87
N GLY A 60 -9.91 13.17 14.15
CA GLY A 60 -9.58 14.21 13.18
C GLY A 60 -8.86 15.41 13.79
N PHE A 61 -8.07 16.10 12.97
CA PHE A 61 -7.42 17.35 13.33
C PHE A 61 -8.09 18.49 12.57
N ARG A 62 -8.49 19.55 13.28
CA ARG A 62 -9.10 20.74 12.66
C ARG A 62 -8.07 21.70 12.07
N ASP A 63 -6.87 21.73 12.67
CA ASP A 63 -5.75 22.56 12.22
C ASP A 63 -4.81 21.76 11.30
N PRO A 64 -4.69 22.14 10.01
CA PRO A 64 -3.80 21.46 9.06
C PRO A 64 -2.30 21.69 9.36
N VAL A 65 -1.93 22.81 9.97
CA VAL A 65 -0.54 23.10 10.37
C VAL A 65 -0.14 22.15 11.50
N PHE A 66 -1.01 22.00 12.49
CA PHE A 66 -0.80 21.06 13.58
C PHE A 66 -0.72 19.60 13.09
N LEU A 67 -1.59 19.20 12.14
CA LEU A 67 -1.50 17.89 11.50
C LEU A 67 -0.15 17.68 10.80
N LYS A 68 0.35 18.68 10.06
CA LYS A 68 1.65 18.61 9.39
C LYS A 68 2.79 18.41 10.40
N LEU A 69 2.78 19.16 11.51
CA LEU A 69 3.78 19.00 12.57
C LEU A 69 3.74 17.60 13.19
N LYS A 70 2.53 17.07 13.45
CA LYS A 70 2.35 15.70 13.93
C LYS A 70 2.85 14.62 12.95
N ILE A 71 2.66 14.83 11.64
CA ILE A 71 3.20 13.92 10.60
C ILE A 71 4.73 13.96 10.60
N LEU A 72 5.36 15.14 10.72
CA LEU A 72 6.82 15.26 10.76
C LEU A 72 7.42 14.53 11.97
N GLY A 73 6.78 14.63 13.14
CA GLY A 73 7.19 13.93 14.37
C GLY A 73 6.72 12.47 14.48
N ILE A 74 6.09 11.88 13.45
CA ILE A 74 5.48 10.54 13.56
C ILE A 74 6.49 9.39 13.77
N HIS A 75 7.75 9.65 13.45
CA HIS A 75 8.84 8.70 13.65
C HIS A 75 9.30 8.65 15.12
N GLU A 76 9.02 9.69 15.90
CA GLU A 76 9.34 9.78 17.33
C GLU A 76 8.29 9.04 18.19
N THR A 77 7.07 8.88 17.68
CA THR A 77 6.03 8.14 18.38
C THR A 77 6.29 6.64 18.32
N THR A 78 6.96 6.10 19.34
CA THR A 78 7.04 4.66 19.59
C THR A 78 5.68 4.15 20.05
N TYR A 79 5.16 3.12 19.37
CA TYR A 79 4.06 2.33 19.92
C TYR A 79 4.58 1.65 21.18
N ALA A 80 4.23 2.16 22.36
CA ALA A 80 4.27 1.33 23.54
C ALA A 80 3.20 0.25 23.30
N LEU A 81 3.64 -0.97 23.03
CA LEU A 81 2.79 -2.16 23.02
C LEU A 81 2.33 -2.40 24.47
N VAL A 82 1.47 -1.54 24.98
CA VAL A 82 0.79 -1.74 26.26
C VAL A 82 -0.49 -2.48 25.93
N GLY A 83 -0.41 -3.80 26.08
CA GLY A 83 -1.56 -4.66 26.34
C GLY A 83 -1.84 -4.71 27.83
#